data_AF-A0A8T5DHK6-F1
#
_entry.id   AF-A0A8T5DHK6-F1
#
_cell.length_a   1.000
_cell.length_b   1.000
_cell.length_c   1.000
_cell.angle_alpha   90.00
_cell.angle_beta   90.00
_cell.angle_gamma   90.00
#
_symmetry.space_group_name_H-M   'P 1'
#
loop_
_entity.id
_entity.type
_entity.pdbx_description
1 polymer ?
#
loop_
_entity_poly.entity_id
_entity_poly.type
_entity_poly.pdbx_seq_one_letter_code
_entity_poly.pdbx_strand_id
1 'polypeptide(L)'
;MYKVKCHTNLDLFNEEWPTSLPSIPRVGDRIDSIIDHRDFRLSLEVVSVHWKYVSGFSNDTDEYVPYIELHDYRRRSIKEFYEWYAPLVGKTVGSFI
;
A
#
# COMPACT_ATOMS: atom_id res chain seq x y z
N MET A 1 -12.25 -14.47 -3.08
CA MET A 1 -11.34 -13.33 -2.83
C MET A 1 -11.75 -12.68 -1.52
N TYR A 2 -10.78 -12.36 -0.66
CA TYR A 2 -10.98 -11.65 0.60
C TYR A 2 -10.91 -10.16 0.33
N LYS A 3 -11.92 -9.41 0.78
CA LYS A 3 -11.85 -7.95 0.81
C LYS A 3 -10.81 -7.51 1.82
N VAL A 4 -10.02 -6.51 1.48
CA VAL A 4 -8.96 -5.99 2.35
C VAL A 4 -8.87 -4.47 2.21
N LYS A 5 -8.28 -3.82 3.21
CA LYS A 5 -7.94 -2.40 3.17
C LYS A 5 -6.45 -2.25 3.42
N CYS A 6 -5.71 -1.85 2.40
CA CYS A 6 -4.29 -1.57 2.53
C CYS A 6 -4.06 -0.11 2.92
N HIS A 7 -3.03 0.14 3.71
CA HIS A 7 -2.59 1.47 4.12
C HIS A 7 -1.07 1.52 4.18
N THR A 8 -0.53 2.71 3.96
CA THR A 8 0.87 3.02 4.13
C THR A 8 0.99 4.46 4.59
N ASN A 9 2.02 4.75 5.36
CA ASN A 9 2.35 6.09 5.86
C ASN A 9 3.20 6.91 4.87
N LEU A 10 3.49 6.37 3.68
CA LEU A 10 4.25 7.04 2.64
C LEU A 10 3.34 7.97 1.81
N ASP A 11 3.82 9.16 1.50
CA ASP A 11 3.22 10.05 0.52
C ASP A 11 3.58 9.54 -0.87
N LEU A 12 2.58 9.06 -1.60
CA LEU A 12 2.76 8.37 -2.87
C LEU A 12 2.02 9.07 -3.99
N PHE A 13 2.56 9.00 -5.21
CA PHE A 13 1.98 9.68 -6.37
C PHE A 13 0.97 8.77 -7.07
N ASN A 14 -0.31 9.01 -6.81
CA ASN A 14 -1.43 8.28 -7.42
C ASN A 14 -1.32 6.76 -7.27
N GLU A 15 -0.72 6.26 -6.18
CA GLU A 15 -0.68 4.82 -5.92
C GLU A 15 -2.03 4.33 -5.40
N GLU A 16 -2.42 3.14 -5.83
CA GLU A 16 -3.63 2.48 -5.37
C GLU A 16 -3.31 1.03 -5.00
N TRP A 17 -3.94 0.55 -3.93
CA TRP A 17 -3.69 -0.79 -3.43
C TRP A 17 -4.86 -1.73 -3.72
N PRO A 18 -4.62 -3.04 -3.90
CA PRO A 18 -5.68 -4.03 -4.03
C PRO A 18 -6.71 -3.93 -2.90
N THR A 19 -7.98 -3.85 -3.29
CA THR A 19 -9.13 -3.90 -2.36
C THR A 19 -9.62 -5.33 -2.11
N SER A 20 -9.07 -6.30 -2.83
CA SER A 20 -9.31 -7.72 -2.60
C SER A 20 -8.08 -8.56 -2.96
N LEU A 21 -7.87 -9.65 -2.22
CA LEU A 21 -6.75 -10.58 -2.37
C LEU A 21 -7.25 -12.02 -2.40
N PRO A 22 -6.53 -12.97 -3.02
CA PRO A 22 -6.92 -14.38 -3.03
C PRO A 22 -6.85 -15.02 -1.63
N SER A 23 -6.02 -14.49 -0.75
CA SER A 23 -5.86 -14.89 0.65
C SER A 23 -5.47 -13.70 1.51
N ILE A 24 -5.67 -13.80 2.83
CA ILE A 24 -5.19 -12.79 3.78
C ILE A 24 -3.65 -12.92 3.87
N PRO A 25 -2.88 -11.87 3.58
CA PRO A 25 -1.43 -11.94 3.56
C PRO A 25 -0.86 -12.05 4.97
N ARG A 26 0.38 -12.51 5.06
CA ARG A 26 1.16 -12.59 6.29
C ARG A 26 2.14 -11.43 6.38
N VAL A 27 2.59 -11.15 7.60
CA VAL A 27 3.72 -10.22 7.80
C VAL A 27 4.95 -10.76 7.07
N GLY A 28 5.61 -9.88 6.32
CA GLY A 28 6.73 -10.22 5.43
C GLY A 28 6.34 -10.49 3.98
N ASP A 29 5.05 -10.71 3.68
CA ASP A 29 4.59 -10.80 2.30
C ASP A 29 4.69 -9.44 1.61
N ARG A 30 4.68 -9.44 0.28
CA ARG A 30 4.68 -8.22 -0.53
C ARG A 30 3.35 -8.02 -1.21
N ILE A 31 2.92 -6.76 -1.27
CA ILE A 31 1.75 -6.33 -2.04
C ILE A 31 2.20 -5.31 -3.06
N ASP A 32 1.83 -5.55 -4.30
CA ASP A 32 2.05 -4.63 -5.39
C ASP A 32 0.91 -3.62 -5.46
N SER A 33 1.26 -2.38 -5.79
CA SER A 33 0.31 -1.37 -6.23
C SER A 33 -0.42 -1.85 -7.48
N ILE A 34 -1.67 -1.43 -7.64
CA ILE A 34 -2.44 -1.62 -8.88
C ILE A 34 -1.83 -0.79 -10.01
N ILE A 35 -1.16 0.30 -9.66
CA ILE A 35 -0.69 1.32 -10.60
C ILE A 35 0.66 0.93 -11.17
N ASP A 36 0.76 1.06 -12.50
CA ASP A 36 1.95 0.72 -13.27
C ASP A 36 2.58 2.00 -13.84
N HIS A 37 3.74 2.38 -13.30
CA HIS A 37 4.50 3.53 -13.75
C HIS A 37 5.47 3.11 -14.86
N ARG A 38 4.98 2.97 -16.09
CA ARG A 38 5.74 2.61 -17.32
C ARG A 38 6.62 1.35 -17.21
N ASP A 39 7.68 1.41 -16.42
CA ASP A 39 8.68 0.34 -16.19
C ASP A 39 8.80 -0.05 -14.70
N PHE A 40 7.90 0.45 -13.85
CA PHE A 40 7.97 0.29 -12.40
C PHE A 40 6.58 0.12 -11.78
N ARG A 41 6.41 -0.96 -11.03
CA ARG A 41 5.29 -1.14 -10.12
C ARG A 41 5.80 -1.12 -8.69
N LEU A 42 5.23 -0.26 -7.87
CA LEU A 42 5.61 -0.17 -6.46
C LEU A 42 5.16 -1.44 -5.73
N SER A 43 6.07 -2.02 -4.96
CA SER A 43 5.82 -3.19 -4.12
C SER A 43 6.27 -2.88 -2.70
N LEU A 44 5.37 -3.03 -1.74
CA LEU A 44 5.62 -2.78 -0.32
C LEU A 44 5.41 -4.06 0.50
N GLU A 45 6.10 -4.14 1.64
CA GLU A 45 6.02 -5.27 2.56
C GLU A 45 4.91 -5.07 3.58
N VAL A 46 4.17 -6.15 3.85
CA VAL A 46 3.21 -6.23 4.93
C VAL A 46 3.93 -6.24 6.26
N VAL A 47 3.73 -5.20 7.06
CA VAL A 47 4.33 -5.10 8.41
C VAL A 47 3.34 -5.41 9.53
N SER A 48 2.05 -5.31 9.24
CA SER A 48 0.99 -5.64 10.20
C SER A 48 -0.31 -6.00 9.47
N VAL A 49 -1.06 -6.94 10.03
CA VAL A 49 -2.44 -7.23 9.64
C VAL A 49 -3.30 -7.21 10.89
N HIS A 50 -4.32 -6.34 10.91
CA HIS A 50 -5.27 -6.24 12.01
C HIS A 50 -6.69 -6.07 11.48
N TRP A 51 -7.68 -6.56 12.20
CA TRP A 51 -9.07 -6.50 11.76
C TRP A 51 -9.70 -5.17 12.21
N LYS A 52 -10.26 -4.41 11.26
CA LYS A 52 -11.02 -3.20 11.57
C LYS A 52 -12.46 -3.38 11.15
N TYR A 53 -13.36 -2.91 12.00
CA TYR A 53 -14.75 -2.75 11.64
C TYR A 53 -14.87 -1.54 10.71
N VAL A 54 -15.39 -1.75 9.50
CA VAL A 54 -15.57 -0.69 8.51
C VAL A 54 -17.04 -0.65 8.13
N SER A 55 -17.64 0.52 8.36
CA SER A 55 -19.02 0.77 7.98
C SER A 55 -19.13 1.06 6.48
N GLY A 56 -20.14 0.48 5.83
CA GLY A 56 -20.43 0.76 4.41
C GLY A 56 -19.36 0.27 3.43
N PHE A 57 -18.54 -0.72 3.79
CA PHE A 57 -17.48 -1.20 2.89
C PHE A 57 -18.01 -1.99 1.68
N SER A 58 -19.16 -2.67 1.83
CA SER A 58 -19.91 -3.22 0.70
C SER A 58 -21.40 -3.09 0.90
N ASN A 59 -22.11 -2.50 -0.07
CA ASN A 59 -23.57 -2.47 -0.11
C ASN A 59 -24.23 -2.12 1.25
N ASP A 60 -23.68 -1.14 1.98
CA ASP A 60 -24.15 -0.68 3.30
C ASP A 60 -24.16 -1.73 4.44
N THR A 61 -23.41 -2.83 4.32
CA THR A 61 -23.19 -3.74 5.45
C THR A 61 -21.86 -3.43 6.13
N ASP A 62 -21.92 -3.22 7.44
CA ASP A 62 -20.74 -3.09 8.26
C ASP A 62 -20.08 -4.46 8.44
N GLU A 63 -18.78 -4.54 8.19
CA GLU A 63 -18.03 -5.80 8.28
C GLU A 63 -16.63 -5.60 8.85
N TYR A 64 -16.10 -6.65 9.48
CA TYR A 64 -14.68 -6.69 9.84
C TYR A 64 -13.87 -7.00 8.59
N VAL A 65 -12.97 -6.08 8.22
CA VAL A 65 -12.04 -6.27 7.12
C VAL A 65 -10.60 -6.34 7.63
N PRO A 66 -9.74 -7.19 7.03
CA PRO A 66 -8.30 -7.12 7.25
C PRO A 66 -7.79 -5.75 6.78
N TYR A 67 -7.23 -5.00 7.74
CA TYR A 67 -6.49 -3.78 7.51
C TYR A 67 -5.01 -4.12 7.51
N ILE A 68 -4.36 -3.85 6.39
CA ILE A 68 -3.00 -4.29 6.08
C ILE A 68 -2.12 -3.04 6.03
N GLU A 69 -1.11 -3.00 6.91
CA GLU A 69 -0.12 -1.93 6.93
C GLU A 69 1.07 -2.31 6.04
N LEU A 70 1.47 -1.39 5.16
CA LEU A 70 2.48 -1.57 4.13
C LEU A 70 3.62 -0.58 4.29
N HIS A 71 4.85 -1.09 4.35
CA HIS A 71 6.07 -0.27 4.47
C HIS A 71 7.09 -0.63 3.39
N ASP A 72 8.08 0.24 3.22
CA ASP A 72 9.24 -0.06 2.39
C ASP A 72 10.07 -1.22 2.96
N TYR A 73 10.06 -2.36 2.25
CA TYR A 73 10.79 -3.56 2.63
C TYR A 73 12.31 -3.38 2.66
N ARG A 74 12.82 -2.35 1.98
CA ARG A 74 14.26 -2.02 1.96
C ARG A 74 14.70 -1.28 3.22
N ARG A 75 13.75 -0.95 4.13
CA ARG A 75 14.00 -0.26 5.40
C ARG A 75 14.79 1.03 5.24
N ARG A 76 14.56 1.74 4.12
CA ARG A 76 15.15 3.05 3.88
C ARG A 76 14.53 4.06 4.84
N SER A 77 15.27 5.11 5.15
CA SER A 77 14.64 6.32 5.70
C SER A 77 13.62 6.88 4.71
N ILE A 78 12.66 7.66 5.20
CA ILE A 78 11.64 8.31 4.35
C ILE A 78 12.28 9.13 3.23
N LYS A 79 13.36 9.86 3.54
CA LYS A 79 14.11 10.64 2.56
C LYS A 79 14.74 9.76 1.47
N GLU A 80 15.44 8.70 1.85
CA GLU A 80 16.05 7.76 0.90
C GLU A 80 14.99 7.03 0.06
N PHE A 81 13.81 6.77 0.63
CA PHE A 81 12.69 6.23 -0.12
C PHE A 81 12.25 7.20 -1.22
N TYR A 82 12.00 8.48 -0.90
CA TYR A 82 11.56 9.48 -1.88
C TYR A 82 12.64 9.85 -2.90
N GLU A 83 13.92 9.87 -2.52
CA GLU A 83 15.04 10.05 -3.46
C GLU A 83 15.07 8.97 -4.54
N TRP A 84 14.68 7.74 -4.18
CA TRP A 84 14.53 6.65 -5.14
C TRP A 84 13.19 6.68 -5.90
N TYR A 85 12.07 6.92 -5.20
CA TYR A 85 10.73 6.81 -5.76
C TYR A 85 10.35 7.95 -6.69
N ALA A 86 10.62 9.20 -6.28
CA ALA A 86 10.23 10.39 -7.02
C ALA A 86 10.63 10.38 -8.51
N PRO A 87 11.88 10.08 -8.90
CA PRO A 87 12.25 10.05 -10.31
C PRO A 87 11.54 8.95 -11.10
N LEU A 88 11.18 7.82 -10.47
CA LEU A 88 10.46 6.71 -11.12
C LEU A 88 9.03 7.10 -11.53
N VAL A 89 8.44 8.02 -10.79
CA VAL A 89 7.07 8.52 -11.04
C VAL A 89 7.06 9.91 -11.72
N GLY A 90 8.22 10.35 -12.22
CA GLY A 90 8.35 11.64 -12.93
C GLY A 90 8.16 12.86 -12.02
N LYS A 91 8.49 12.74 -10.73
CA LYS A 91 8.38 13.80 -9.72
C LYS A 91 9.74 14.16 -9.13
N THR A 92 9.76 15.25 -8.38
CA THR A 92 10.90 15.64 -7.54
C THR A 92 10.62 15.24 -6.09
N VAL A 93 11.68 15.01 -5.31
CA VAL A 93 11.56 14.63 -3.89
C VAL A 93 10.73 15.65 -3.11
N GLY A 94 10.90 16.94 -3.41
CA GLY A 94 10.13 18.05 -2.82
C GLY A 94 8.62 18.01 -3.07
N SER A 95 8.11 17.06 -3.85
CA SER A 95 6.66 16.82 -3.99
C SER A 95 6.08 15.97 -2.83
N PHE A 96 6.94 15.39 -1.98
CA PHE A 96 6.58 14.41 -0.94
C PHE A 96 7.11 14.79 0.48
N ILE A 97 7.74 15.95 0.62
CA ILE A 97 8.34 16.45 1.87
C ILE A 97 7.96 17.90 2.12
#